data_AF-A0A1B6FSP6-F1
#
_entry.id   AF-A0A1B6FSP6-F1
#
_cell.length_a   1.000
_cell.length_b   1.000
_cell.length_c   1.000
_cell.angle_alpha   90.00
_cell.angle_beta   90.00
_cell.angle_gamma   90.00
#
_symmetry.space_group_name_H-M   'P 1'
#
loop_
_entity.id
_entity.type
_entity.pdbx_description
1 polymer ?
#
loop_
_entity_poly.entity_id
_entity_poly.type
_entity_poly.pdbx_seq_one_letter_code
_entity_poly.pdbx_strand_id
1 'polypeptide(L)'
;MSVYLVVGTQSSRKKANSIMVLKVWNLHKMQQEDDNDDDNNSDSDDSSDEDESKMPKMAVAKIKQSAAINRVRFTQQNDLNLVATWLETGTVSIWELSKQLEAVENETRLIF
;
A
#
# COMPACT_ATOMS: atom_id res chain seq x y z
N MET A 1 -0.77 14.21 -2.31
CA MET A 1 0.02 13.16 -2.99
C MET A 1 -0.54 11.80 -2.64
N SER A 2 -0.53 10.84 -3.57
CA SER A 2 -0.91 9.44 -3.33
C SER A 2 0.11 8.49 -3.94
N VAL A 3 0.21 7.29 -3.36
CA VAL A 3 1.04 6.18 -3.82
C VAL A 3 0.18 4.94 -3.91
N TYR A 4 0.37 4.15 -4.96
CA TYR A 4 -0.28 2.86 -5.14
C TYR A 4 0.73 1.75 -4.96
N LEU A 5 0.33 0.70 -4.24
CA LEU A 5 1.18 -0.43 -3.91
C LEU A 5 0.45 -1.73 -4.27
N VAL A 6 1.21 -2.72 -4.75
CA VAL A 6 0.71 -4.09 -4.89
C VAL A 6 1.58 -4.99 -4.04
N VAL A 7 0.96 -5.71 -3.11
CA VAL A 7 1.66 -6.57 -2.14
C VAL A 7 1.05 -7.97 -2.15
N GLY A 8 1.89 -8.95 -1.79
CA GLY A 8 1.45 -10.31 -1.52
C GLY A 8 1.64 -10.63 -0.04
N THR A 9 0.73 -11.40 0.54
CA THR A 9 0.83 -11.81 1.94
C THR A 9 1.33 -13.23 2.13
N GLN A 10 1.90 -13.46 3.32
CA GLN A 10 2.24 -14.76 3.86
C GLN A 10 1.57 -14.90 5.23
N SER A 11 0.64 -15.85 5.33
CA SER A 11 -0.10 -16.15 6.56
C SER A 11 0.05 -17.61 6.94
N SER A 12 0.08 -17.88 8.26
CA SER A 12 0.05 -19.24 8.82
C SER A 12 -1.23 -19.99 8.44
N ARG A 13 -2.33 -19.27 8.15
CA ARG A 13 -3.57 -19.85 7.63
C ARG A 13 -3.57 -19.75 6.11
N LYS A 14 -3.45 -20.88 5.40
CA LYS A 14 -3.38 -20.93 3.92
C LYS A 14 -4.48 -20.11 3.22
N LYS A 15 -5.71 -20.13 3.75
CA LYS A 15 -6.87 -19.40 3.19
C LYS A 15 -6.91 -17.90 3.48
N ALA A 16 -5.94 -17.37 4.23
CA ALA A 16 -5.85 -15.95 4.58
C ALA A 16 -4.83 -15.18 3.71
N ASN A 17 -4.22 -15.84 2.73
CA ASN A 17 -3.30 -15.18 1.80
C ASN A 17 -4.07 -14.40 0.72
N SER A 18 -3.53 -13.27 0.31
CA SER A 18 -4.14 -12.43 -0.72
C SER A 18 -3.13 -11.52 -1.41
N ILE A 19 -3.40 -11.21 -2.67
CA ILE A 19 -2.82 -10.03 -3.33
C ILE A 19 -3.61 -8.83 -2.82
N MET A 20 -2.94 -7.76 -2.43
CA MET A 20 -3.59 -6.53 -2.02
C MET A 20 -3.10 -5.37 -2.88
N VAL A 21 -4.04 -4.58 -3.38
CA VAL A 21 -3.79 -3.26 -3.97
C VAL A 21 -4.11 -2.23 -2.92
N LEU A 22 -3.15 -1.36 -2.63
CA LEU A 22 -3.30 -0.30 -1.64
C LEU A 22 -3.17 1.06 -2.32
N LYS A 23 -4.04 2.00 -1.92
CA LYS A 23 -3.85 3.43 -2.15
C LYS A 23 -3.50 4.04 -0.81
N VAL A 24 -2.36 4.72 -0.71
CA VAL A 24 -1.95 5.49 0.46
C VAL A 24 -1.87 6.95 0.05
N TRP A 25 -2.52 7.84 0.79
CA TRP A 25 -2.56 9.27 0.48
C TRP A 25 -2.52 10.11 1.75
N ASN A 26 -2.51 11.44 1.58
CA ASN A 26 -2.24 12.39 2.66
C ASN A 26 -0.85 12.17 3.29
N LEU A 27 0.14 11.88 2.44
CA LEU A 27 1.53 11.69 2.85
C LEU A 27 2.22 13.06 3.00
N HIS A 28 2.88 13.26 4.13
CA HIS A 28 3.65 14.46 4.47
C HIS A 28 5.14 14.12 4.57
N LYS A 29 6.00 15.15 4.53
CA LYS A 29 7.46 14.97 4.69
C LYS A 29 7.72 14.39 6.08
N MET A 30 8.56 13.36 6.17
CA MET A 30 9.05 12.88 7.46
C MET A 30 9.81 14.02 8.16
N GLN A 31 9.43 14.33 9.40
CA GLN A 31 10.23 15.21 10.25
C GLN A 31 11.54 14.48 10.55
N GLN A 32 12.66 15.13 10.26
CA GLN A 32 13.96 14.65 10.70
C GLN A 32 14.12 15.16 12.14
N GLU A 33 14.43 14.25 13.06
CA GLU A 33 14.98 14.66 14.34
C GLU A 33 16.41 15.13 14.04
N ASP A 34 16.62 16.44 14.07
CA ASP A 34 17.92 17.05 13.80
C ASP A 34 18.89 16.70 14.93
N ASP A 35 19.69 15.65 14.73
CA ASP A 35 20.90 15.42 15.52
C ASP A 35 21.98 16.43 15.07
N ASN A 36 22.07 17.54 15.81
CA ASN A 36 23.18 18.50 16.00
C ASN A 36 23.06 19.89 15.30
N ASP A 37 22.95 20.92 16.17
CA ASP A 37 23.64 22.22 16.19
C ASP A 37 23.96 22.94 14.86
N ASP A 38 23.14 23.93 14.46
CA ASP A 38 23.48 25.37 14.51
C ASP A 38 22.44 26.24 13.74
N ASP A 39 21.94 27.26 14.45
CA ASP A 39 21.40 28.55 14.00
C ASP A 39 20.26 28.66 12.95
N ASN A 40 19.12 29.12 13.48
CA ASN A 40 18.14 30.06 12.89
C ASN A 40 17.32 29.60 11.67
N ASN A 41 16.14 29.04 11.93
CA ASN A 41 14.91 29.78 11.62
C ASN A 41 13.70 29.29 12.42
N SER A 42 12.97 30.25 12.97
CA SER A 42 11.72 30.12 13.69
C SER A 42 10.65 29.44 12.84
N ASP A 43 10.15 28.30 13.30
CA ASP A 43 8.72 28.09 13.58
C ASP A 43 8.57 26.86 14.46
N SER A 44 8.68 27.12 15.76
CA SER A 44 8.35 26.21 16.83
C SER A 44 6.83 26.15 16.98
N ASP A 45 6.19 25.20 16.30
CA ASP A 45 4.89 24.64 16.72
C ASP A 45 5.13 23.22 17.25
N ASP A 46 5.77 23.18 18.41
CA ASP A 46 5.74 22.03 19.33
C ASP A 46 4.34 21.94 19.95
N SER A 47 3.44 21.27 19.25
CA SER A 47 2.22 20.72 19.81
C SER A 47 2.26 19.22 19.55
N SER A 48 2.48 18.48 20.63
CA SER A 48 2.44 17.02 20.71
C SER A 48 1.01 16.47 20.61
N ASP A 49 0.17 17.11 19.78
CA ASP A 49 -1.09 16.58 19.30
C ASP A 49 -0.87 16.28 17.82
N GLU A 50 -0.70 15.00 17.48
CA GLU A 50 -0.71 14.56 16.09
C GLU A 50 -2.03 14.99 15.46
N ASP A 51 -2.01 16.14 14.77
CA ASP A 51 -3.15 16.69 14.06
C ASP A 51 -3.71 15.58 13.15
N GLU A 52 -4.86 15.00 13.53
CA GLU A 52 -5.49 13.86 12.83
C GLU A 52 -5.66 14.18 11.33
N SER A 53 -5.74 15.46 10.98
CA SER A 53 -5.79 15.93 9.59
C SER A 53 -4.53 15.61 8.78
N LYS A 54 -3.37 15.44 9.44
CA LYS A 54 -2.08 15.08 8.84
C LYS A 54 -1.81 13.58 8.82
N MET A 55 -2.67 12.76 9.42
CA MET A 55 -2.47 11.31 9.41
C MET A 55 -2.61 10.73 7.99
N PRO A 56 -1.70 9.81 7.57
CA PRO A 56 -1.80 9.15 6.28
C PRO A 56 -3.04 8.26 6.23
N LYS A 57 -3.73 8.31 5.10
CA LYS A 57 -4.95 7.52 4.86
C LYS A 57 -4.65 6.37 3.92
N MET A 58 -5.37 5.26 4.09
CA MET A 58 -5.16 4.04 3.31
C MET A 58 -6.46 3.33 2.95
N ALA A 59 -6.54 2.85 1.71
CA ALA A 59 -7.61 2.01 1.18
C ALA A 59 -7.01 0.74 0.58
N VAL A 60 -7.72 -0.39 0.72
CA VAL A 60 -7.20 -1.71 0.35
C VAL A 60 -8.26 -2.52 -0.40
N ALA A 61 -7.88 -3.08 -1.56
CA ALA A 61 -8.67 -4.07 -2.29
C ALA A 61 -7.88 -5.39 -2.40
N LYS A 62 -8.54 -6.53 -2.13
CA LYS A 62 -7.88 -7.84 -1.98
C LYS A 62 -8.35 -8.85 -3.05
N ILE A 63 -7.43 -9.71 -3.49
CA ILE A 63 -7.71 -10.93 -4.28
C ILE A 63 -7.21 -12.13 -3.46
N LYS A 64 -8.13 -13.01 -3.05
CA LYS A 64 -7.78 -14.20 -2.25
C LYS A 64 -6.85 -15.14 -3.02
N GLN A 65 -5.86 -15.69 -2.31
CA GLN A 65 -4.95 -16.71 -2.81
C GLN A 65 -5.02 -17.98 -1.96
N SER A 66 -4.71 -19.12 -2.58
CA SER A 66 -4.75 -20.44 -1.94
C SER A 66 -3.50 -20.76 -1.11
N ALA A 67 -2.42 -20.01 -1.33
CA ALA A 67 -1.12 -20.20 -0.69
C ALA A 67 -0.40 -18.84 -0.52
N ALA A 68 0.72 -18.84 0.22
CA ALA A 68 1.54 -17.66 0.41
C ALA A 68 2.13 -17.17 -0.91
N ILE A 69 2.29 -15.85 -1.04
CA ILE A 69 2.86 -15.21 -2.23
C ILE A 69 4.32 -14.87 -1.96
N ASN A 70 5.24 -15.50 -2.69
CA ASN A 70 6.67 -15.30 -2.53
C ASN A 70 7.21 -14.14 -3.37
N ARG A 71 6.58 -13.87 -4.51
CA ARG A 71 7.01 -12.80 -5.41
C ARG A 71 5.80 -12.13 -6.05
N VAL A 72 5.84 -10.80 -6.10
CA VAL A 72 4.87 -9.96 -6.80
C VAL A 72 5.66 -9.05 -7.73
N ARG A 73 5.22 -8.94 -8.99
CA ARG A 73 5.78 -8.00 -9.96
C ARG A 73 4.65 -7.33 -10.71
N PHE A 74 4.64 -6.00 -10.69
CA PHE A 74 3.68 -5.20 -11.41
C PHE A 74 4.26 -4.79 -12.77
N THR A 75 3.40 -4.72 -13.79
CA THR A 75 3.70 -4.06 -15.04
C THR A 75 2.42 -3.43 -15.58
N GLN A 76 2.56 -2.28 -16.24
CA GLN A 76 1.50 -1.73 -17.06
C GLN A 76 1.81 -2.06 -18.52
N GLN A 77 0.85 -2.64 -19.22
CA GLN A 77 0.97 -2.92 -20.65
C GLN A 77 -0.27 -2.36 -21.35
N ASN A 78 -0.06 -1.36 -22.19
CA ASN A 78 -1.12 -0.53 -22.76
C ASN A 78 -1.96 0.07 -21.61
N ASP A 79 -3.28 -0.11 -21.63
CA ASP A 79 -4.20 0.35 -20.58
C ASP A 79 -4.48 -0.71 -19.51
N LEU A 80 -3.76 -1.84 -19.53
CA LEU A 80 -3.93 -2.94 -18.58
C LEU A 80 -2.92 -2.84 -17.44
N ASN A 81 -3.43 -2.88 -16.23
CA ASN A 81 -2.65 -2.96 -15.00
C ASN A 81 -2.50 -4.42 -14.60
N LEU A 82 -1.32 -4.99 -14.83
CA LEU A 82 -1.06 -6.42 -14.66
C LEU A 82 -0.14 -6.67 -13.48
N VAL A 83 -0.39 -7.77 -12.77
CA VAL A 83 0.52 -8.28 -11.74
C VAL A 83 0.78 -9.77 -11.94
N ALA A 84 2.06 -10.13 -11.93
CA ALA A 84 2.51 -11.51 -11.87
C ALA A 84 2.79 -11.90 -10.41
N THR A 85 2.31 -13.07 -10.01
CA THR A 85 2.54 -13.64 -8.68
C THR A 85 3.16 -15.01 -8.76
N TRP A 86 4.11 -15.30 -7.86
CA TRP A 86 4.63 -16.64 -7.63
C TRP A 86 4.25 -17.13 -6.24
N LEU A 87 3.47 -18.21 -6.19
CA LEU A 87 3.00 -18.81 -4.94
C LEU A 87 3.99 -19.84 -4.41
N GLU A 88 3.90 -20.13 -3.11
CA GLU A 88 4.66 -21.19 -2.44
C GLU A 88 4.44 -22.58 -3.05
N THR A 89 3.27 -22.82 -3.67
CA THR A 89 2.98 -24.06 -4.40
C THR A 89 3.76 -24.21 -5.71
N GLY A 90 4.54 -23.21 -6.10
CA GLY A 90 5.23 -23.16 -7.39
C GLY A 90 4.37 -22.56 -8.52
N THR A 91 3.08 -22.29 -8.26
CA THR A 91 2.17 -21.73 -9.27
C THR A 91 2.52 -20.27 -9.59
N VAL A 92 2.60 -19.96 -10.89
CA VAL A 92 2.77 -18.59 -11.39
C VAL A 92 1.51 -18.18 -12.14
N SER A 93 0.97 -17.01 -11.79
CA SER A 93 -0.28 -16.48 -12.36
C SER A 93 -0.14 -14.99 -12.68
N ILE A 94 -0.87 -14.53 -13.69
CA ILE A 94 -1.00 -13.10 -14.06
C ILE A 94 -2.43 -12.67 -13.75
N TRP A 95 -2.57 -11.50 -13.15
CA TRP A 95 -3.85 -10.91 -12.75
C TRP A 95 -3.99 -9.51 -13.33
N GLU A 96 -5.20 -9.18 -13.76
CA GLU A 96 -5.61 -7.85 -14.17
C GLU A 96 -6.21 -7.13 -12.95
N LEU A 97 -5.75 -5.90 -12.68
CA LEU A 97 -6.01 -5.17 -11.43
C LEU A 97 -6.97 -3.99 -11.55
N SER A 98 -7.58 -3.73 -12.71
CA SER A 98 -8.45 -2.56 -12.91
C SER A 98 -9.58 -2.50 -11.89
N LYS A 99 -10.18 -3.65 -11.55
CA LYS A 99 -11.24 -3.74 -10.54
C LYS A 99 -10.76 -3.32 -9.14
N GLN A 100 -9.53 -3.70 -8.78
CA GLN A 100 -8.96 -3.39 -7.46
C GLN A 100 -8.52 -1.92 -7.41
N LEU A 101 -7.97 -1.40 -8.50
CA LEU A 101 -7.61 0.02 -8.63
C LEU A 101 -8.84 0.92 -8.53
N GLU A 102 -9.92 0.59 -9.26
CA GLU A 102 -11.20 1.31 -9.16
C GLU A 102 -11.77 1.25 -7.73
N ALA A 103 -11.69 0.09 -7.07
CA ALA A 103 -12.20 -0.08 -5.71
C ALA A 103 -11.45 0.77 -4.67
N VAL A 104 -10.13 0.94 -4.80
CA VAL A 104 -9.36 1.82 -3.89
C VAL A 104 -9.46 3.29 -4.27
N GLU A 105 -9.84 3.61 -5.51
CA GLU A 105 -10.07 4.99 -5.94
C GLU A 105 -11.39 5.53 -5.42
N ASN A 106 -12.44 4.73 -5.48
CA ASN A 106 -13.80 5.13 -5.09
C ASN A 106 -14.08 5.04 -3.58
N GLU A 107 -13.06 4.89 -2.72
CA GLU A 107 -13.13 4.79 -1.24
C GLU A 107 -14.11 3.74 -0.66
N THR A 108 -14.79 2.94 -1.49
CA THR A 108 -16.06 2.29 -1.09
C THR A 108 -15.90 0.93 -0.41
N ARG A 109 -14.70 0.39 -0.15
CA ARG A 109 -14.60 -0.97 0.43
C ARG A 109 -13.45 -1.20 1.38
N LEU A 110 -13.63 -0.75 2.62
CA LEU A 110 -13.00 -1.37 3.79
C LEU A 110 -13.60 -2.77 4.00
N ILE A 111 -13.15 -3.77 3.25
CA ILE A 111 -13.46 -5.17 3.58
C ILE A 111 -12.26 -5.75 4.35
N PHE A 112 -12.44 -5.81 5.67
CA PHE A 112 -11.56 -6.59 6.55
C PHE A 112 -11.69 -8.08 6.23
#